data_AF-A0A0B5AQV4-F1
#
_entry.id   AF-A0A0B5AQV4-F1
#
_cell.length_a   1.000
_cell.length_b   1.000
_cell.length_c   1.000
_cell.angle_alpha   90.00
_cell.angle_beta   90.00
_cell.angle_gamma   90.00
#
_symmetry.space_group_name_H-M   'P 1'
#
loop_
_entity.id
_entity.type
_entity.pdbx_description
1 polymer ?
#
loop_
_entity_poly.entity_id
_entity_poly.type
_entity_poly.pdbx_seq_one_letter_code
_entity_poly.pdbx_strand_id
1 'polypeptide(L)' 'MTQSEIQNRIAELKMEYIRAQDDLEKLESVGRDGASAQKRLTLIEDELSELRKLEE' A
#
# COMPACT_ATOMS: atom_id res chain seq x y z
N MET A 1 -6.77 12.12 -14.02
CA MET A 1 -7.75 11.23 -13.37
C MET A 1 -8.93 12.08 -12.94
N THR A 2 -10.14 11.55 -13.00
CA THR A 2 -11.31 12.15 -12.36
C THR A 2 -11.23 11.91 -10.84
N GLN A 3 -11.97 12.69 -10.05
CA GLN A 3 -12.04 12.49 -8.61
C GLN A 3 -12.48 11.06 -8.25
N SER A 4 -13.45 10.49 -8.99
CA SER A 4 -13.91 9.12 -8.79
C SER A 4 -12.81 8.09 -9.07
N GLU A 5 -12.01 8.28 -10.12
CA GLU A 5 -10.86 7.42 -10.42
C GLU A 5 -9.80 7.48 -9.31
N ILE A 6 -9.54 8.66 -8.75
CA ILE A 6 -8.59 8.85 -7.63
C ILE A 6 -9.08 8.09 -6.40
N GLN A 7 -10.36 8.24 -6.05
CA GLN A 7 -10.95 7.55 -4.90
C GLN A 7 -10.95 6.03 -5.04
N ASN A 8 -11.28 5.53 -6.23
CA ASN A 8 -11.22 4.10 -6.53
C ASN A 8 -9.79 3.57 -6.39
N ARG A 9 -8.81 4.30 -6.94
CA ARG A 9 -7.40 3.92 -6.83
C ARG A 9 -6.90 3.93 -5.38
N ILE A 10 -7.29 4.94 -4.59
CA ILE A 10 -6.98 4.99 -3.16
C ILE A 10 -7.59 3.79 -2.42
N ALA A 11 -8.82 3.38 -2.75
CA ALA A 11 -9.45 2.21 -2.14
C ALA A 11 -8.71 0.91 -2.50
N GLU A 12 -8.29 0.75 -3.76
CA GLU A 12 -7.46 -0.38 -4.21
C GLU A 12 -6.13 -0.45 -3.46
N LEU A 13 -5.41 0.68 -3.38
CA LEU A 13 -4.12 0.77 -2.69
C LEU A 13 -4.23 0.46 -1.19
N LYS A 14 -5.32 0.88 -0.53
CA LYS A 14 -5.57 0.51 0.88
C LYS A 14 -5.75 -1.01 1.05
N MET A 15 -6.43 -1.67 0.11
CA MET A 15 -6.57 -3.13 0.13
C MET A 15 -5.26 -3.85 -0.18
N GLU A 16 -4.40 -3.26 -1.02
CA GLU A 16 -3.04 -3.75 -1.26
C GLU A 16 -2.14 -3.57 -0.04
N TYR A 17 -2.25 -2.43 0.65
CA TYR A 17 -1.51 -2.14 1.88
C TYR A 17 -1.76 -3.20 2.94
N ILE A 18 -3.03 -3.51 3.22
CA ILE A 18 -3.43 -4.53 4.20
C ILE A 18 -2.81 -5.89 3.84
N ARG A 19 -2.86 -6.28 2.55
CA ARG A 19 -2.27 -7.55 2.09
C ARG A 19 -0.75 -7.58 2.26
N ALA A 20 -0.07 -6.48 1.92
CA ALA A 20 1.38 -6.38 2.09
C ALA A 20 1.80 -6.41 3.57
N GLN A 21 0.98 -5.85 4.46
CA GLN A 21 1.19 -5.90 5.90
C GLN A 21 0.99 -7.33 6.44
N ASP A 22 -0.08 -8.02 6.05
CA ASP A 22 -0.31 -9.42 6.41
C ASP A 22 0.85 -10.32 5.95
N ASP A 23 1.38 -10.07 4.76
CA ASP A 23 2.52 -10.81 4.21
C ASP A 23 3.80 -10.54 5.01
N LEU A 24 4.03 -9.29 5.44
CA LEU A 24 5.15 -8.93 6.30
C LEU A 24 5.06 -9.65 7.65
N GLU A 25 3.90 -9.58 8.32
CA GLU A 25 3.68 -10.24 9.61
C GLU A 25 3.89 -11.77 9.50
N LYS A 26 3.41 -12.39 8.42
CA LYS A 26 3.65 -13.82 8.16
C LYS A 26 5.13 -14.13 7.97
N LEU A 27 5.85 -13.34 7.18
CA LEU A 27 7.29 -13.53 6.95
C LEU A 27 8.08 -13.43 8.26
N GLU A 28 7.79 -12.41 9.06
CA GLU A 28 8.41 -12.20 10.37
C GLU A 28 8.09 -13.36 11.33
N SER A 29 6.85 -13.86 11.32
CA SER A 29 6.43 -14.97 12.19
C SER A 29 7.18 -16.28 11.93
N VAL A 30 7.66 -16.51 10.70
CA VAL A 30 8.44 -17.68 10.30
C VAL A 30 9.95 -17.39 10.27
N GLY A 31 10.39 -16.24 10.79
CA GLY A 31 11.79 -15.83 10.83
C GLY A 31 12.41 -15.56 9.46
N ARG A 32 11.59 -15.21 8.46
CA ARG A 32 12.05 -14.83 7.11
C ARG A 32 12.18 -13.33 6.97
N ASP A 33 13.06 -12.92 6.07
CA ASP A 33 13.27 -11.50 5.74
C ASP A 33 12.01 -10.88 5.11
N GLY A 34 11.56 -9.78 5.71
CA GLY A 34 10.40 -8.99 5.33
C GLY A 34 10.70 -7.83 4.38
N ALA A 35 11.97 -7.62 3.98
CA ALA A 35 12.39 -6.43 3.21
C ALA A 35 11.58 -6.22 1.91
N SER A 36 11.16 -7.29 1.25
CA SER A 36 10.33 -7.20 0.04
C SER A 36 8.91 -6.68 0.32
N ALA A 37 8.31 -7.08 1.43
CA ALA A 37 6.99 -6.62 1.86
C ALA A 37 7.06 -5.17 2.38
N GLN A 38 8.09 -4.82 3.15
CA GLN A 38 8.38 -3.44 3.55
C GLN A 38 8.56 -2.50 2.36
N LYS A 39 9.33 -2.91 1.34
CA LYS A 39 9.48 -2.11 0.12
C LYS A 39 8.14 -1.88 -0.58
N ARG A 40 7.25 -2.88 -0.59
CA ARG A 40 5.90 -2.73 -1.16
C ARG A 40 5.06 -1.75 -0.34
N LEU A 41 5.09 -1.84 0.99
CA LEU A 41 4.38 -0.92 1.87
C LEU A 41 4.79 0.54 1.61
N THR A 42 6.10 0.82 1.52
CA THR A 42 6.60 2.16 1.22
C THR A 42 6.11 2.68 -0.14
N LEU A 43 6.14 1.85 -1.18
CA LEU A 43 5.64 2.25 -2.51
C LEU A 43 4.14 2.56 -2.49
N ILE A 44 3.35 1.79 -1.74
CA ILE A 44 1.92 2.03 -1.59
C ILE A 44 1.66 3.33 -0.81
N GLU A 45 2.44 3.59 0.24
CA GLU A 45 2.35 4.83 1.03
C GLU A 45 2.69 6.07 0.20
N ASP A 46 3.75 5.99 -0.61
CA ASP A 46 4.16 7.05 -1.53
C ASP A 46 3.03 7.34 -2.55
N GLU A 47 2.47 6.30 -3.17
CA GLU A 47 1.39 6.46 -4.15
C GLU A 47 0.11 7.02 -3.51
N LEU A 48 -0.26 6.55 -2.31
CA LEU A 48 -1.39 7.09 -1.55
C LEU A 48 -1.20 8.57 -1.20
N SER A 49 0.02 8.99 -0.86
CA SER A 49 0.35 10.39 -0.57
C SER A 49 0.15 11.27 -1.80
N GLU A 50 0.66 10.83 -2.96
CA GLU A 50 0.50 11.56 -4.22
C GLU A 50 -0.97 11.65 -4.66
N LEU A 51 -1.73 10.56 -4.55
CA LEU A 51 -3.15 10.57 -4.92
C LEU A 51 -3.99 11.47 -4.01
N ARG A 52 -3.69 11.55 -2.72
CA ARG A 52 -4.38 12.46 -1.79
C ARG A 52 -4.14 13.93 -2.14
N LYS A 53 -2.93 14.28 -2.57
CA LYS A 53 -2.63 15.64 -3.05
C LYS A 53 -3.40 16.00 -4.32
N LEU A 54 -3.75 15.00 -5.13
CA LEU A 54 -4.57 15.17 -6.34
C LEU A 54 -6.09 15.16 -6.06
N GLU A 55 -6.50 14.72 -4.88
CA GLU A 55 -7.91 14.72 -4.43
C GLU A 55 -8.35 16.09 -3.89
N GLU A 56 -7.41 16.91 -3.38
CA GLU A 56 -7.62 18.29 -2.89
C GLU A 56 -7.90 19.30 -4.02
#